data_AF-A0A356V822-F1
#
_entry.id   AF-A0A356V822-F1
#
_cell.length_a   1.000
_cell.length_b   1.000
_cell.length_c   1.000
_cell.angle_alpha   90.00
_cell.angle_beta   90.00
_cell.angle_gamma   90.00
#
_symmetry.space_group_name_H-M   'P 1'
#
loop_
_entity.id
_entity.type
_entity.pdbx_description
1 polymer ?
#
loop_
_entity_poly.entity_id
_entity_poly.type
_entity_poly.pdbx_seq_one_letter_code
_entity_poly.pdbx_strand_id
1 'polypeptide(L)'
;MNREALPERLKRWGYAPEINDRVKPILELAESGDIGKFEEAICTFTAQVLADLEAKSIGPREADALFMVLDLYITEVDLREKLRKEIQGLVMEGMLFHHYGDVHGPSIDLIRELIKKRLEGA
;
A
#
# COMPACT_ATOMS: atom_id res chain seq x y z
N MET A 1 -2.54 25.63 2.78
CA MET A 1 -3.22 24.67 1.90
C MET A 1 -4.27 23.99 2.75
N ASN A 2 -5.56 24.15 2.43
CA ASN A 2 -6.64 23.53 3.20
C ASN A 2 -6.63 22.03 2.84
N ARG A 3 -5.95 21.21 3.65
CA ARG A 3 -5.86 19.77 3.39
C ARG A 3 -7.21 19.17 3.76
N GLU A 4 -7.92 18.69 2.75
CA GLU A 4 -9.10 17.87 2.94
C GLU A 4 -8.78 16.72 3.91
N ALA A 5 -9.67 16.46 4.85
CA ALA A 5 -9.48 15.41 5.84
C ALA A 5 -9.48 14.02 5.18
N LEU A 6 -8.72 13.07 5.73
CA LEU A 6 -8.59 11.72 5.17
C LEU A 6 -9.93 11.04 4.85
N PRO A 7 -10.99 11.10 5.69
CA PRO A 7 -12.29 10.51 5.34
C PRO A 7 -12.93 11.09 4.07
N GLU A 8 -12.76 12.39 3.82
CA GLU A 8 -13.31 13.05 2.64
C GLU A 8 -12.54 12.65 1.37
N ARG A 9 -11.21 12.50 1.47
CA ARG A 9 -10.39 11.94 0.37
C ARG A 9 -10.83 10.52 0.00
N LEU A 10 -10.98 9.64 0.98
CA LEU A 10 -11.41 8.25 0.77
C LEU A 10 -12.79 8.19 0.10
N LYS A 11 -13.72 9.04 0.54
CA LYS A 11 -15.04 9.17 -0.07
C LYS A 11 -14.95 9.67 -1.52
N ARG A 12 -14.09 10.64 -1.80
CA ARG A 12 -13.89 11.19 -3.16
C ARG A 12 -13.34 10.16 -4.14
N TRP A 13 -12.40 9.32 -3.71
CA TRP A 13 -11.81 8.30 -4.59
C TRP A 13 -12.79 7.17 -4.95
N GLY A 14 -13.89 7.02 -4.21
CA GLY A 14 -15.02 6.18 -4.63
C GLY A 14 -14.77 4.67 -4.53
N TYR A 15 -13.75 4.24 -3.77
CA TYR A 15 -13.53 2.82 -3.47
C TYR A 15 -14.54 2.29 -2.46
N ALA A 16 -14.74 0.97 -2.47
CA ALA A 16 -15.64 0.30 -1.53
C ALA A 16 -15.23 0.58 -0.07
N PRO A 17 -16.19 0.69 0.88
CA PRO A 17 -15.91 0.96 2.28
C PRO A 17 -14.87 -0.01 2.88
N GLU A 18 -14.91 -1.28 2.51
CA GLU A 18 -14.00 -2.32 3.00
C GLU A 18 -12.54 -2.05 2.57
N ILE A 19 -12.32 -1.56 1.34
CA ILE A 19 -10.99 -1.14 0.87
C ILE A 19 -10.49 0.03 1.72
N ASN A 20 -11.35 1.03 1.89
CA ASN A 20 -11.02 2.24 2.64
C ASN A 20 -10.70 1.92 4.10
N ASP A 21 -11.49 1.06 4.74
CA ASP A 21 -11.30 0.67 6.14
C ASP A 21 -9.99 -0.09 6.35
N ARG A 22 -9.55 -0.88 5.37
CA ARG A 22 -8.27 -1.61 5.44
C ARG A 22 -7.05 -0.71 5.27
N VAL A 23 -7.10 0.28 4.39
CA VAL A 23 -5.96 1.19 4.14
C VAL A 23 -5.92 2.37 5.13
N LYS A 24 -7.06 2.78 5.67
CA LYS A 24 -7.19 3.95 6.55
C LYS A 24 -6.19 3.96 7.72
N PRO A 25 -5.97 2.88 8.50
CA PRO A 25 -5.01 2.90 9.60
C PRO A 25 -3.58 3.23 9.15
N ILE A 26 -3.21 2.82 7.93
CA ILE A 26 -1.89 3.08 7.35
C ILE A 26 -1.79 4.55 6.94
N LEU A 27 -2.84 5.10 6.34
CA LEU A 27 -2.90 6.50 5.93
C LEU A 27 -2.95 7.45 7.14
N GLU A 28 -3.56 7.05 8.24
CA GLU A 28 -3.54 7.80 9.51
C GLU A 28 -2.12 7.92 10.08
N LEU A 29 -1.27 6.90 9.90
CA LEU A 29 0.15 6.98 10.27
C LEU A 29 0.89 7.99 9.40
N ALA A 30 0.58 8.08 8.10
CA ALA A 30 1.16 9.10 7.23
C ALA A 30 0.77 10.53 7.66
N GLU A 31 -0.49 10.76 8.04
CA GLU A 31 -0.98 12.06 8.54
C GLU A 31 -0.31 12.45 9.87
N SER A 32 0.14 11.48 10.68
CA SER A 32 0.90 11.76 11.91
C SER A 32 2.29 12.36 11.67
N GLY A 33 2.80 12.28 10.44
CA GLY A 33 4.14 12.74 10.06
C GLY A 33 5.27 11.75 10.38
N ASP A 34 4.98 10.63 11.04
CA ASP A 34 5.96 9.56 11.32
C ASP A 34 6.15 8.67 10.08
N ILE A 35 7.02 9.12 9.17
CA ILE A 35 7.32 8.40 7.93
C ILE A 35 7.88 7.00 8.23
N GLY A 36 8.70 6.84 9.28
CA GLY A 36 9.27 5.54 9.64
C GLY A 36 8.20 4.50 9.94
N LYS A 37 7.21 4.85 10.78
CA LYS A 37 6.06 3.98 11.07
C LYS A 37 5.15 3.75 9.88
N PHE A 38 4.96 4.78 9.04
CA PHE A 38 4.18 4.62 7.81
C PHE A 38 4.82 3.59 6.87
N GLU A 39 6.15 3.63 6.70
CA GLU A 39 6.88 2.63 5.92
C GLU A 39 6.75 1.22 6.49
N GLU A 40 6.90 1.06 7.81
CA GLU A 40 6.71 -0.24 8.49
C GLU A 40 5.29 -0.78 8.34
N ALA A 41 4.30 0.11 8.40
CA ALA A 41 2.91 -0.24 8.17
C ALA A 41 2.68 -0.69 6.72
N ILE A 42 3.30 -0.05 5.71
CA ILE A 42 3.25 -0.50 4.32
C ILE A 42 3.86 -1.91 4.17
N CYS A 43 5.01 -2.17 4.79
CA CYS A 43 5.62 -3.50 4.75
C CYS A 43 4.72 -4.57 5.37
N THR A 44 4.20 -4.30 6.56
CA THR A 44 3.31 -5.22 7.29
C THR A 44 2.02 -5.46 6.51
N PHE A 45 1.44 -4.40 5.95
CA PHE A 45 0.24 -4.47 5.13
C PHE A 45 0.47 -5.28 3.86
N THR A 46 1.60 -5.06 3.18
CA THR A 46 1.95 -5.81 1.96
C THR A 46 2.11 -7.30 2.26
N ALA A 47 2.75 -7.65 3.37
CA ALA A 47 2.84 -9.04 3.82
C ALA A 47 1.45 -9.65 4.10
N GLN A 48 0.55 -8.89 4.73
CA GLN A 48 -0.83 -9.34 4.99
C GLN A 48 -1.63 -9.55 3.69
N VAL A 49 -1.55 -8.61 2.75
CA VAL A 49 -2.23 -8.73 1.45
C VAL A 49 -1.74 -9.95 0.68
N LEU A 50 -0.43 -10.22 0.69
CA LEU A 50 0.11 -11.45 0.10
C LEU A 50 -0.44 -12.70 0.77
N ALA A 51 -0.45 -12.76 2.10
CA ALA A 51 -0.99 -13.90 2.83
C ALA A 51 -2.47 -14.12 2.52
N ASP A 52 -3.25 -13.04 2.40
CA ASP A 52 -4.67 -13.09 2.05
C ASP A 52 -4.91 -13.58 0.61
N LEU A 53 -4.07 -13.15 -0.34
CA LEU A 53 -4.09 -13.65 -1.73
C LEU A 53 -3.74 -15.14 -1.79
N GLU A 54 -2.69 -15.57 -1.09
CA GLU A 54 -2.28 -16.98 -1.00
C GLU A 54 -3.37 -17.85 -0.36
N ALA A 55 -4.04 -17.32 0.68
CA ALA A 55 -5.19 -17.96 1.33
C ALA A 55 -6.50 -17.86 0.53
N LYS A 56 -6.52 -17.09 -0.57
CA LYS A 56 -7.69 -16.78 -1.39
C LYS A 56 -8.83 -16.13 -0.60
N SER A 57 -8.51 -15.42 0.50
CA SER A 57 -9.49 -14.64 1.26
C SER A 57 -9.84 -13.33 0.58
N ILE A 58 -8.98 -12.84 -0.33
CA ILE A 58 -9.25 -11.71 -1.22
C ILE A 58 -8.88 -12.04 -2.67
N GLY A 59 -9.45 -11.29 -3.61
CA GLY A 59 -9.14 -11.42 -5.03
C GLY A 59 -8.01 -10.50 -5.51
N PRO A 60 -7.37 -10.81 -6.65
CA PRO A 60 -6.36 -9.97 -7.31
C PRO A 60 -6.78 -8.50 -7.48
N ARG A 61 -8.04 -8.25 -7.91
CA ARG A 61 -8.58 -6.89 -8.08
C ARG A 61 -8.79 -6.14 -6.77
N GLU A 62 -9.08 -6.86 -5.69
CA GLU A 62 -9.24 -6.25 -4.37
C GLU A 62 -7.87 -5.81 -3.83
N ALA A 63 -6.86 -6.68 -3.96
CA ALA A 63 -5.48 -6.35 -3.62
C ALA A 63 -4.96 -5.15 -4.42
N ASP A 64 -5.19 -5.11 -5.73
CA ASP A 64 -4.87 -3.96 -6.59
C ASP A 64 -5.50 -2.65 -6.07
N ALA A 65 -6.80 -2.69 -5.75
CA ALA A 65 -7.51 -1.52 -5.25
C ALA A 65 -6.91 -0.98 -3.93
N LEU A 66 -6.46 -1.86 -3.03
CA LEU A 66 -5.79 -1.45 -1.78
C LEU A 66 -4.52 -0.64 -2.08
N PHE A 67 -3.71 -1.09 -3.03
CA PHE A 67 -2.47 -0.40 -3.41
C PHE A 67 -2.69 0.85 -4.25
N MET A 68 -3.73 0.88 -5.07
CA MET A 68 -4.15 2.09 -5.78
C MET A 68 -4.52 3.20 -4.81
N VAL A 69 -5.23 2.91 -3.72
CA VAL A 69 -5.56 3.93 -2.71
C VAL A 69 -4.30 4.43 -2.00
N LEU A 70 -3.35 3.55 -1.67
CA LEU A 70 -2.06 3.95 -1.11
C LEU A 70 -1.29 4.88 -2.07
N ASP A 71 -1.19 4.51 -3.36
CA ASP A 71 -0.49 5.31 -4.36
C ASP A 71 -1.14 6.69 -4.58
N LEU A 72 -2.48 6.73 -4.68
CA LEU A 72 -3.24 7.98 -4.79
C LEU A 72 -2.95 8.91 -3.62
N TYR A 73 -2.98 8.37 -2.39
CA TYR A 73 -2.64 9.16 -1.21
C TYR A 73 -1.20 9.69 -1.28
N ILE A 74 -0.22 8.80 -1.51
CA ILE A 74 1.21 9.14 -1.56
C ILE A 74 1.49 10.23 -2.59
N THR A 75 0.82 10.16 -3.74
CA THR A 75 0.93 11.13 -4.82
C THR A 75 0.27 12.46 -4.46
N GLU A 76 -0.94 12.44 -3.88
CA GLU A 76 -1.68 13.67 -3.53
C GLU A 76 -1.00 14.50 -2.44
N VAL A 77 -0.26 13.86 -1.52
CA VAL A 77 0.45 14.55 -0.42
C VAL A 77 1.96 14.67 -0.64
N ASP A 78 2.45 14.43 -1.87
CA ASP A 78 3.86 14.56 -2.25
C ASP A 78 4.81 13.79 -1.31
N LEU A 79 4.44 12.55 -0.94
CA LEU A 79 5.25 11.70 -0.07
C LEU A 79 6.23 10.83 -0.82
N ARG A 80 6.07 10.64 -2.13
CA ARG A 80 6.85 9.66 -2.92
C ARG A 80 8.36 9.82 -2.74
N GLU A 81 8.89 11.04 -2.79
CA GLU A 81 10.33 11.31 -2.64
C GLU A 81 10.84 11.15 -1.19
N LYS A 82 9.95 11.16 -0.20
CA LYS A 82 10.30 11.00 1.22
C LYS A 82 10.37 9.53 1.64
N LEU A 83 9.74 8.65 0.88
CA LEU A 83 9.75 7.22 1.13
C LEU A 83 11.06 6.61 0.64
N ARG A 84 11.59 5.64 1.38
CA ARG A 84 12.69 4.79 0.94
C ARG A 84 12.33 4.07 -0.37
N LYS A 85 13.35 3.80 -1.19
CA LYS A 85 13.17 3.19 -2.52
C LYS A 85 12.48 1.83 -2.43
N GLU A 86 12.73 1.08 -1.36
CA GLU A 86 12.12 -0.21 -1.11
C GLU A 86 10.60 -0.09 -0.96
N ILE A 87 10.14 0.95 -0.25
CA ILE A 87 8.71 1.19 -0.03
C ILE A 87 8.04 1.67 -1.31
N GLN A 88 8.71 2.52 -2.08
CA GLN A 88 8.22 2.89 -3.41
C GLN A 88 8.07 1.66 -4.30
N GLY A 89 9.05 0.74 -4.26
CA GLY A 89 9.00 -0.53 -4.98
C GLY A 89 7.82 -1.40 -4.53
N LEU A 90 7.57 -1.53 -3.23
CA LEU A 90 6.44 -2.28 -2.70
C LEU A 90 5.09 -1.73 -3.19
N VAL A 91 4.92 -0.41 -3.18
CA VAL A 91 3.68 0.22 -3.68
C VAL A 91 3.51 -0.04 -5.17
N MET A 92 4.58 0.10 -5.96
CA MET A 92 4.55 -0.16 -7.40
C MET A 92 4.22 -1.62 -7.75
N GLU A 93 4.87 -2.58 -7.09
CA GLU A 93 4.56 -4.00 -7.27
C GLU A 93 3.12 -4.30 -6.85
N GLY A 94 2.64 -3.70 -5.77
CA GLY A 94 1.27 -3.91 -5.31
C GLY A 94 0.20 -3.42 -6.29
N MET A 95 0.49 -2.39 -7.09
CA MET A 95 -0.39 -1.95 -8.20
C MET A 95 -0.44 -2.95 -9.37
N LEU A 96 0.35 -4.02 -9.34
CA LEU A 96 0.30 -5.11 -10.33
C LEU A 96 -0.54 -6.29 -9.85
N PHE A 97 -1.12 -6.25 -8.64
CA PHE A 97 -1.85 -7.39 -8.09
C PHE A 97 -3.06 -7.81 -8.92
N HIS A 98 -3.62 -6.97 -9.79
CA HIS A 98 -4.68 -7.38 -10.71
C HIS A 98 -4.24 -8.47 -11.70
N HIS A 99 -2.92 -8.63 -11.90
CA HIS A 99 -2.24 -9.66 -12.68
C HIS A 99 -1.64 -10.79 -11.82
N TYR A 100 -2.05 -10.91 -10.55
CA TYR A 100 -1.52 -11.93 -9.64
C TYR A 100 -1.65 -13.36 -10.20
N GLY A 101 -0.51 -14.06 -10.28
CA GLY A 101 -0.41 -15.43 -10.79
C GLY A 101 -0.15 -15.52 -12.30
N ASP A 102 -0.05 -14.40 -13.02
CA ASP A 102 0.35 -14.34 -14.42
C ASP A 102 1.76 -13.74 -14.61
N VAL A 103 2.25 -13.73 -15.86
CA VAL A 103 3.61 -13.26 -16.21
C VAL A 103 3.79 -11.74 -16.15
N HIS A 104 2.69 -11.00 -16.05
CA HIS A 104 2.65 -9.54 -15.93
C HIS A 104 2.35 -9.09 -14.50
N GLY A 105 2.13 -10.04 -13.58
CA GLY A 105 1.85 -9.81 -12.18
C GLY A 105 3.06 -9.35 -11.38
N PRO A 106 2.86 -9.11 -10.07
CA PRO A 106 3.92 -8.70 -9.19
C PRO A 106 4.97 -9.80 -9.04
N SER A 107 6.23 -9.39 -8.88
CA SER A 107 7.29 -10.29 -8.48
C SER A 107 7.21 -10.57 -6.98
N ILE A 108 6.64 -11.72 -6.62
CA ILE A 108 6.46 -12.11 -5.21
C ILE A 108 7.80 -12.22 -4.47
N ASP A 109 8.84 -12.72 -5.15
CA ASP A 109 10.18 -12.80 -4.57
C ASP A 109 10.77 -11.42 -4.33
N LEU A 110 10.56 -10.47 -5.26
CA LEU A 110 10.97 -9.08 -5.08
C LEU A 110 10.23 -8.44 -3.90
N ILE A 111 8.90 -8.60 -3.81
CA ILE A 111 8.12 -8.06 -2.69
C ILE A 111 8.68 -8.57 -1.34
N ARG A 112 8.92 -9.88 -1.24
CA ARG A 112 9.48 -10.49 -0.02
C ARG A 112 10.88 -9.95 0.29
N GLU A 113 11.72 -9.78 -0.72
CA GLU A 113 13.06 -9.19 -0.56
C GLU A 113 12.99 -7.74 -0.08
N LEU A 114 12.10 -6.93 -0.65
CA LEU A 114 11.91 -5.53 -0.28
C LEU A 114 11.40 -5.39 1.17
N ILE A 115 10.44 -6.21 1.59
CA ILE A 115 9.97 -6.27 2.99
C ILE A 115 11.14 -6.63 3.91
N LYS A 116 11.89 -7.68 3.58
CA LYS A 116 13.03 -8.14 4.39
C LYS A 116 14.09 -7.04 4.55
N LYS A 117 14.49 -6.38 3.46
CA LYS A 117 15.46 -5.27 3.49
C LYS A 117 15.02 -4.14 4.41
N ARG A 118 13.72 -3.78 4.42
CA ARG A 118 13.23 -2.73 5.30
C ARG A 118 13.23 -3.12 6.78
N LEU A 119 12.90 -4.39 7.08
CA LEU A 119 12.81 -4.87 8.46
C LEU A 119 14.19 -5.19 9.07
N GLU A 120 15.17 -5.63 8.28
CA GLU A 120 16.54 -5.91 8.73
C GLU A 120 17.43 -4.67 8.77
N GLY A 121 17.11 -3.63 7.99
CA GLY A 121 17.84 -2.36 7.92
C GLY A 121 17.26 -1.25 8.81
N ALA A 122 16.48 -1.62 9.84
CA ALA A 122 15.86 -0.71 10.83
C ALA A 122 16.71 -0.60 12.10
#